data_AF-K9RQL3-F1
#
_entry.id   AF-K9RQL3-F1
#
_cell.length_a   1.000
_cell.length_b   1.000
_cell.length_c   1.000
_cell.angle_alpha   90.00
_cell.angle_beta   90.00
_cell.angle_gamma   90.00
#
_symmetry.space_group_name_H-M   'P 1'
#
loop_
_entity.id
_entity.type
_entity.pdbx_description
1 polymer ?
#
loop_
_entity_poly.entity_id
_entity_poly.type
_entity_poly.pdbx_seq_one_letter_code
_entity_poly.pdbx_strand_id
1 'polypeptide(L)'
;MLETCPRCATRLGVPLKSGRQVCPHCGWSTIVVIEPPPESIPKQLLKPPAAAGFGAVAKQFFRVAVRIFAYFFNSVKQWFLRKFQTTGPKTGEIFKGLSEKLHELEESIPTGNEPPEEPWLYPREAFQELGGIPEDSTSQVRTLDGKFLINYPQFRVLHDKDAYKMLGLDYSPERQQKGLTYLRRLSRGSKSTKS
;
A
#
# COMPACT_ATOMS: atom_id res chain seq x y z
N MET A 1 -25.52 -29.39 9.16
CA MET A 1 -24.77 -28.18 8.73
C MET A 1 -23.30 -28.57 8.73
N LEU A 2 -22.55 -28.32 7.64
CA LEU A 2 -21.13 -28.67 7.64
C LEU A 2 -20.34 -27.64 8.45
N GLU A 3 -19.50 -28.06 9.38
CA GLU A 3 -18.66 -27.16 10.18
C GLU A 3 -17.27 -26.96 9.57
N THR A 4 -16.81 -27.91 8.75
CA THR A 4 -15.48 -27.93 8.13
C THR A 4 -15.59 -28.12 6.61
N CYS A 5 -14.67 -27.51 5.88
CA CYS A 5 -14.61 -27.58 4.44
C CYS A 5 -14.08 -28.96 4.01
N PRO A 6 -14.78 -29.70 3.12
CA PRO A 6 -14.34 -31.01 2.67
C PRO A 6 -13.07 -30.99 1.81
N ARG A 7 -12.67 -29.82 1.27
CA ARG A 7 -11.48 -29.69 0.42
C ARG A 7 -10.20 -29.36 1.16
N CYS A 8 -10.29 -28.60 2.25
CA CYS A 8 -9.10 -28.09 2.95
C CYS A 8 -9.15 -28.29 4.47
N ALA A 9 -10.18 -28.99 4.98
CA ALA A 9 -10.43 -29.24 6.41
C ALA A 9 -10.53 -27.99 7.30
N THR A 10 -10.44 -26.79 6.72
CA THR A 10 -10.59 -25.51 7.44
C THR A 10 -12.03 -25.30 7.85
N ARG A 11 -12.25 -24.66 9.02
CA ARG A 11 -13.59 -24.28 9.48
C ARG A 11 -14.28 -23.38 8.45
N LEU A 12 -15.56 -23.66 8.18
CA LEU A 12 -16.37 -22.86 7.28
C LEU A 12 -16.74 -21.53 7.92
N GLY A 13 -16.87 -20.48 7.09
CA GLY A 13 -17.31 -19.16 7.54
C GLY A 13 -18.81 -19.13 7.86
N VAL A 14 -19.24 -18.00 8.44
CA VAL A 14 -20.65 -17.74 8.76
C VAL A 14 -21.51 -17.87 7.49
N PRO A 15 -22.70 -18.52 7.56
CA PRO A 15 -23.58 -18.65 6.41
C PRO A 15 -24.02 -17.28 5.88
N LEU A 16 -23.99 -17.13 4.55
CA LEU A 16 -24.51 -15.96 3.87
C LEU A 16 -26.04 -15.92 3.96
N LYS A 17 -26.64 -14.76 3.68
CA LYS A 17 -28.11 -14.58 3.66
C LYS A 17 -28.86 -15.53 2.71
N SER A 18 -28.14 -16.14 1.77
CA SER A 18 -28.63 -17.16 0.84
C SER A 18 -28.58 -18.59 1.38
N GLY A 19 -28.14 -18.81 2.63
CA GLY A 19 -27.94 -20.14 3.24
C GLY A 19 -26.66 -20.85 2.78
N ARG A 20 -25.90 -20.26 1.84
CA ARG A 20 -24.63 -20.82 1.36
C ARG A 20 -23.51 -20.52 2.36
N GLN A 21 -22.67 -21.51 2.61
CA GLN A 21 -21.42 -21.33 3.34
C GLN A 21 -20.26 -21.43 2.35
N VAL A 22 -19.32 -20.50 2.48
CA VAL A 22 -18.12 -20.45 1.65
C VAL A 22 -16.90 -20.64 2.54
N CYS A 23 -15.97 -21.48 2.11
CA CYS A 23 -14.70 -21.62 2.77
C CYS A 23 -13.83 -20.40 2.45
N PRO A 24 -13.33 -19.66 3.47
CA PRO A 24 -12.49 -18.49 3.24
C PRO A 24 -11.12 -18.85 2.67
N HIS A 25 -10.68 -20.10 2.82
CA HIS A 25 -9.32 -20.51 2.46
C HIS A 25 -9.19 -21.08 1.05
N CYS A 26 -10.21 -21.80 0.55
CA CYS A 26 -10.16 -22.42 -0.77
C CYS A 26 -11.30 -21.99 -1.71
N GLY A 27 -12.19 -21.11 -1.25
CA GLY A 27 -13.32 -20.61 -2.05
C GLY A 27 -14.41 -21.62 -2.33
N TRP A 28 -14.35 -22.83 -1.75
CA TRP A 28 -15.38 -23.85 -1.94
C TRP A 28 -16.70 -23.43 -1.27
N SER A 29 -17.82 -23.53 -1.99
CA SER A 29 -19.14 -23.14 -1.48
C SER A 29 -20.14 -24.29 -1.53
N THR A 30 -21.01 -24.37 -0.54
CA THR A 30 -22.14 -25.31 -0.56
C THR A 30 -23.19 -24.88 -1.59
N ILE A 31 -23.59 -25.81 -2.45
CA ILE A 31 -24.72 -25.62 -3.36
C ILE A 31 -25.98 -26.00 -2.58
N VAL A 32 -26.85 -25.03 -2.32
CA VAL A 32 -28.19 -25.29 -1.79
C VAL A 32 -28.98 -25.92 -2.94
N VAL A 33 -29.24 -27.22 -2.85
CA VAL A 33 -30.26 -27.88 -3.69
C VAL A 33 -31.59 -27.27 -3.27
N ILE A 34 -32.10 -26.37 -4.10
CA ILE A 34 -33.45 -25.83 -3.95
C ILE A 34 -34.39 -26.95 -4.38
N GLU A 35 -34.82 -27.77 -3.43
CA GLU A 35 -36.03 -28.58 -3.59
C GLU A 35 -37.21 -27.60 -3.78
N PRO A 36 -38.00 -27.71 -4.87
CA PRO A 36 -39.13 -26.82 -5.08
C PRO A 36 -40.21 -27.07 -4.01
N PRO A 37 -40.80 -26.01 -3.43
CA PRO A 37 -41.70 -26.13 -2.28
C PRO A 37 -43.07 -26.68 -2.70
N PRO A 38 -43.71 -27.56 -1.91
CA PRO A 38 -45.11 -27.86 -2.09
C PRO A 38 -45.98 -26.69 -1.62
N GLU A 39 -46.92 -26.33 -2.48
CA GLU A 39 -47.98 -25.34 -2.32
C GLU A 39 -48.74 -25.47 -0.99
N SER A 40 -48.97 -24.36 -0.30
CA SER A 40 -50.26 -24.10 0.37
C SER A 40 -50.41 -22.62 0.73
N ILE A 41 -51.61 -22.11 0.43
CA ILE A 41 -51.99 -20.69 0.34
C ILE A 41 -52.64 -20.23 1.69
N PRO A 42 -53.26 -19.02 1.82
CA PRO A 42 -52.84 -17.97 2.76
C PRO A 42 -53.89 -17.64 3.85
N LYS A 43 -53.52 -16.93 4.92
CA LYS A 43 -54.50 -16.14 5.70
C LYS A 43 -53.93 -14.80 6.18
N GLN A 44 -54.43 -13.74 5.55
CA GLN A 44 -54.50 -12.40 6.12
C GLN A 44 -55.31 -12.43 7.42
N LEU A 45 -54.91 -11.63 8.42
CA LEU A 45 -55.73 -10.67 9.18
C LEU A 45 -55.01 -10.35 10.49
N LEU A 46 -54.63 -9.08 10.69
CA LEU A 46 -54.98 -8.27 11.87
C LEU A 46 -54.34 -6.86 11.72
N LYS A 47 -55.12 -5.98 11.07
CA LYS A 47 -55.36 -4.52 11.24
C LYS A 47 -54.78 -3.79 12.50
N PRO A 48 -54.82 -2.43 12.62
CA PRO A 48 -54.37 -1.27 11.81
C PRO A 48 -53.78 -0.12 12.73
N PRO A 49 -54.08 1.20 12.56
CA PRO A 49 -53.54 2.23 11.66
C PRO A 49 -52.80 3.38 12.40
N ALA A 50 -51.64 3.85 11.91
CA ALA A 50 -51.13 5.17 12.31
C ALA A 50 -50.25 5.79 11.21
N ALA A 51 -50.53 7.05 10.88
CA ALA A 51 -49.72 7.96 10.06
C ALA A 51 -49.63 7.68 8.55
N ALA A 52 -50.79 7.53 7.90
CA ALA A 52 -50.93 7.88 6.49
C ALA A 52 -50.86 9.42 6.35
N GLY A 53 -49.98 9.93 5.48
CA GLY A 53 -49.99 11.36 5.13
C GLY A 53 -48.82 11.78 4.25
N PHE A 54 -47.58 11.66 4.72
CA PHE A 54 -46.43 12.32 4.05
C PHE A 54 -45.32 11.38 3.56
N GLY A 55 -45.10 10.24 4.22
CA GLY A 55 -43.99 9.32 3.87
C GLY A 55 -44.18 8.54 2.56
N ALA A 56 -45.42 8.16 2.24
CA ALA A 56 -45.72 7.41 1.01
C ALA A 56 -45.64 8.29 -0.24
N VAL A 57 -46.09 9.54 -0.13
CA VAL A 57 -46.08 10.52 -1.22
C VAL A 57 -44.63 10.91 -1.57
N ALA A 58 -43.78 11.18 -0.57
CA ALA A 58 -42.37 11.47 -0.76
C ALA A 58 -41.61 10.33 -1.49
N LYS A 59 -41.94 9.07 -1.18
CA LYS A 59 -41.32 7.89 -1.81
C LYS A 59 -41.71 7.76 -3.28
N GLN A 60 -42.92 8.19 -3.65
CA GLN A 60 -43.39 8.23 -5.03
C GLN A 60 -42.67 9.34 -5.82
N PHE A 61 -42.55 10.54 -5.24
CA PHE A 61 -41.82 11.66 -5.85
C PHE A 61 -40.33 11.33 -6.04
N PHE A 62 -39.69 10.67 -5.08
CA PHE A 62 -38.27 10.31 -5.19
C PHE A 62 -38.01 9.33 -6.35
N ARG A 63 -38.90 8.35 -6.58
CA ARG A 63 -38.76 7.42 -7.72
C ARG A 63 -38.87 8.11 -9.08
N VAL A 64 -39.76 9.10 -9.18
CA VAL A 64 -39.95 9.88 -10.41
C VAL A 64 -38.77 10.84 -10.60
N ALA A 65 -38.35 11.53 -9.54
CA ALA A 65 -37.20 12.43 -9.56
C ALA A 65 -35.92 11.70 -9.96
N VAL A 66 -35.63 10.51 -9.41
CA VAL A 66 -34.45 9.72 -9.78
C VAL A 66 -34.44 9.36 -11.26
N ARG A 67 -35.59 9.01 -11.84
CA ARG A 67 -35.70 8.75 -13.29
C ARG A 67 -35.44 10.01 -14.11
N ILE A 68 -36.04 11.13 -13.72
CA ILE A 68 -35.84 12.42 -14.42
C ILE A 68 -34.38 12.86 -14.34
N PHE A 69 -33.75 12.77 -13.16
CA PHE A 69 -32.35 13.09 -12.96
C PHE A 69 -31.43 12.16 -13.75
N ALA A 70 -31.72 10.85 -13.85
CA ALA A 70 -30.95 9.95 -14.68
C ALA A 70 -30.98 10.36 -16.16
N TYR A 71 -32.16 10.73 -16.69
CA TYR A 71 -32.27 11.24 -18.06
C TYR A 71 -31.59 12.61 -18.25
N PHE A 72 -31.70 13.50 -17.26
CA PHE A 72 -31.05 14.81 -17.28
C PHE A 72 -29.52 14.69 -17.26
N PHE A 73 -28.95 13.87 -16.36
CA PHE A 73 -27.51 13.64 -16.30
C PHE A 73 -26.97 12.97 -17.56
N ASN A 74 -27.71 12.02 -18.15
CA ASN A 74 -27.29 11.39 -19.40
C ASN A 74 -27.31 12.40 -20.57
N SER A 75 -28.28 13.33 -20.58
CA SER A 75 -28.39 14.40 -21.57
C SER A 75 -27.31 15.47 -21.39
N VAL A 76 -27.02 15.88 -20.16
CA VAL A 76 -25.93 16.82 -19.83
C VAL A 76 -24.58 16.22 -20.18
N LYS A 77 -24.35 14.92 -19.88
CA LYS A 77 -23.10 14.24 -20.24
C LYS A 77 -22.87 14.22 -21.75
N GLN A 78 -23.90 13.92 -22.53
CA GLN A 78 -23.80 13.94 -24.00
C GLN A 78 -23.62 15.36 -24.55
N TRP A 79 -24.28 16.37 -23.96
CA TRP A 79 -24.09 17.77 -24.33
C TRP A 79 -22.68 18.28 -23.98
N PHE A 80 -22.15 17.90 -22.81
CA PHE A 80 -20.82 18.28 -22.34
C PHE A 80 -19.72 17.65 -23.20
N LEU A 81 -19.85 16.37 -23.55
CA LEU A 81 -18.93 15.69 -24.46
C LEU A 81 -18.92 16.33 -25.86
N ARG A 82 -20.09 16.75 -26.38
CA ARG A 82 -20.17 17.48 -27.67
C ARG A 82 -19.58 18.89 -27.58
N LYS A 83 -19.78 19.60 -26.46
CA LYS A 83 -19.22 20.94 -26.24
C LYS A 83 -17.69 20.94 -26.12
N PHE A 84 -17.11 19.96 -25.44
CA PHE A 84 -15.65 19.87 -25.28
C PHE A 84 -14.91 19.38 -26.52
N GLN A 85 -15.56 18.60 -27.40
CA GLN A 85 -14.95 18.20 -28.68
C GLN A 85 -15.01 19.29 -29.76
N THR A 86 -15.89 20.29 -29.63
CA THR A 86 -16.10 21.32 -30.67
C THR A 86 -15.35 22.63 -30.43
N THR A 87 -14.67 22.78 -29.30
CA THR A 87 -13.77 23.90 -29.03
C THR A 87 -12.34 23.40 -28.86
N GLY A 88 -11.71 22.96 -29.95
CA GLY A 88 -10.27 23.11 -30.12
C GLY A 88 -10.02 24.52 -30.65
N PRO A 89 -9.18 25.32 -29.98
CA PRO A 89 -7.81 25.41 -30.49
C PRO A 89 -6.72 25.62 -29.42
N LYS A 90 -5.47 25.29 -29.80
CA LYS A 90 -4.18 25.60 -29.15
C LYS A 90 -3.74 24.76 -27.94
N THR A 91 -4.02 23.47 -27.94
CA THR A 91 -3.29 22.50 -27.10
C THR A 91 -1.97 22.03 -27.74
N GLY A 92 -1.57 22.50 -28.92
CA GLY A 92 -0.30 22.08 -29.55
C GLY A 92 0.96 22.68 -28.93
N GLU A 93 0.97 23.99 -28.63
CA GLU A 93 2.15 24.68 -28.09
C GLU A 93 2.29 24.51 -26.58
N ILE A 94 1.18 24.45 -25.85
CA ILE A 94 1.17 24.26 -24.39
C ILE A 94 1.60 22.82 -24.06
N PHE A 95 1.15 21.82 -24.85
CA PHE A 95 1.64 20.45 -24.70
C PHE A 95 3.06 20.28 -25.22
N LYS A 96 3.57 21.12 -26.13
CA LYS A 96 4.99 21.08 -26.51
C LYS A 96 5.87 21.48 -25.33
N GLY A 97 5.57 22.62 -24.68
CA GLY A 97 6.30 23.07 -23.49
C GLY A 97 6.13 22.15 -22.27
N LEU A 98 4.97 21.51 -22.14
CA LEU A 98 4.76 20.46 -21.14
C LEU A 98 5.39 19.13 -21.53
N SER A 99 5.54 18.79 -22.82
CA SER A 99 6.23 17.58 -23.29
C SER A 99 7.74 17.72 -23.20
N GLU A 100 8.28 18.92 -23.43
CA GLU A 100 9.69 19.24 -23.18
C GLU A 100 9.96 19.23 -21.69
N LYS A 101 9.06 19.80 -20.86
CA LYS A 101 9.14 19.67 -19.41
C LYS A 101 8.84 18.28 -18.88
N LEU A 102 8.01 17.47 -19.54
CA LEU A 102 7.77 16.08 -19.17
C LEU A 102 8.93 15.20 -19.60
N HIS A 103 9.61 15.51 -20.71
CA HIS A 103 10.81 14.80 -21.13
C HIS A 103 12.02 15.18 -20.27
N GLU A 104 12.13 16.46 -19.89
CA GLU A 104 13.10 16.97 -18.91
C GLU A 104 12.80 16.47 -17.50
N LEU A 105 11.51 16.36 -17.11
CA LEU A 105 11.12 15.67 -15.87
C LEU A 105 11.23 14.15 -15.96
N GLU A 106 11.13 13.52 -17.11
CA GLU A 106 11.36 12.08 -17.29
C GLU A 106 12.87 11.78 -17.21
N GLU A 107 13.71 12.72 -17.63
CA GLU A 107 15.16 12.69 -17.43
C GLU A 107 15.57 13.06 -15.99
N SER A 108 14.76 13.87 -15.28
CA SER A 108 15.01 14.28 -13.88
C SER A 108 14.20 13.51 -12.84
N ILE A 109 13.36 12.55 -13.23
CA ILE A 109 12.81 11.56 -12.29
C ILE A 109 13.95 10.56 -12.11
N PRO A 110 14.67 10.55 -10.97
CA PRO A 110 15.39 9.35 -10.62
C PRO A 110 14.33 8.27 -10.63
N THR A 111 14.40 7.36 -11.61
CA THR A 111 13.84 6.02 -11.49
C THR A 111 13.95 5.64 -10.03
N GLY A 112 12.85 5.16 -9.41
CA GLY A 112 12.81 4.61 -8.04
C GLY A 112 13.68 3.36 -7.86
N ASN A 113 14.91 3.46 -8.34
CA ASN A 113 16.10 2.66 -8.22
C ASN A 113 17.12 3.41 -7.35
N GLU A 114 16.70 4.41 -6.55
CA GLU A 114 17.48 4.66 -5.34
C GLU A 114 17.36 3.37 -4.52
N PRO A 115 18.47 2.65 -4.27
CA PRO A 115 18.40 1.49 -3.40
C PRO A 115 17.74 1.96 -2.10
N PRO A 116 16.80 1.19 -1.52
CA PRO A 116 16.14 1.57 -0.29
C PRO A 116 17.22 2.06 0.67
N GLU A 117 17.12 3.32 1.13
CA GLU A 117 18.14 3.90 1.99
C GLU A 117 18.38 2.91 3.12
N GLU A 118 19.62 2.41 3.23
CA GLU A 118 19.92 1.38 4.21
C GLU A 118 19.54 1.91 5.60
N PRO A 119 18.93 1.09 6.46
CA PRO A 119 18.48 1.57 7.76
C PRO A 119 19.68 2.02 8.61
N TRP A 120 19.47 3.05 9.42
CA TRP A 120 20.45 3.45 10.42
C TRP A 120 20.45 2.44 11.58
N LEU A 121 21.63 1.95 11.93
CA LEU A 121 21.92 0.90 12.90
C LEU A 121 22.64 1.44 14.15
N TYR A 122 22.54 0.68 15.22
CA TYR A 122 23.40 0.85 16.39
C TYR A 122 24.80 0.28 16.14
N PRO A 123 25.83 0.69 16.91
CA PRO A 123 27.17 0.12 16.82
C PRO A 123 27.22 -1.40 16.92
N ARG A 124 26.40 -1.98 17.80
CA ARG A 124 26.32 -3.43 17.97
C ARG A 124 25.89 -4.13 16.67
N GLU A 125 24.83 -3.63 16.06
CA GLU A 125 24.23 -4.19 14.85
C GLU A 125 25.15 -3.97 13.65
N ALA A 126 25.73 -2.78 13.51
CA ALA A 126 26.69 -2.47 12.46
C ALA A 126 27.93 -3.38 12.54
N PHE A 127 28.43 -3.67 13.74
CA PHE A 127 29.53 -4.61 13.93
C PHE A 127 29.16 -6.05 13.54
N GLN A 128 27.93 -6.47 13.84
CA GLN A 128 27.39 -7.75 13.40
C GLN A 128 27.24 -7.84 11.87
N GLU A 129 26.79 -6.77 11.21
CA GLU A 129 26.70 -6.72 9.74
C GLU A 129 28.06 -6.82 9.04
N LEU A 130 29.13 -6.38 9.70
CA LEU A 130 30.51 -6.56 9.23
C LEU A 130 31.05 -7.98 9.47
N GLY A 131 30.26 -8.86 10.09
CA GLY A 131 30.63 -10.24 10.41
C GLY A 131 31.31 -10.41 11.77
N GLY A 132 31.32 -9.38 12.60
CA GLY A 132 31.83 -9.44 13.97
C GLY A 132 30.79 -9.95 14.98
N ILE A 133 31.25 -10.48 16.11
CA ILE A 133 30.41 -10.93 17.22
C ILE A 133 30.72 -10.01 18.42
N PRO A 134 29.84 -9.06 18.77
CA PRO A 134 30.07 -8.09 19.86
C PRO A 134 30.33 -8.71 21.23
N GLU A 135 29.76 -9.90 21.47
CA GLU A 135 29.88 -10.65 22.72
C GLU A 135 31.24 -11.37 22.84
N ASP A 136 31.90 -11.63 21.72
CA ASP A 136 33.19 -12.31 21.68
C ASP A 136 34.33 -11.28 21.59
N SER A 137 35.14 -11.21 22.65
CA SER A 137 36.30 -10.32 22.73
C SER A 137 37.38 -10.62 21.69
N THR A 138 37.39 -11.82 21.10
CA THR A 138 38.35 -12.22 20.06
C THR A 138 37.85 -11.90 18.65
N SER A 139 36.57 -11.54 18.52
CA SER A 139 35.98 -11.20 17.23
C SER A 139 36.51 -9.86 16.72
N GLN A 140 36.97 -9.86 15.47
CA GLN A 140 37.57 -8.72 14.82
C GLN A 140 36.99 -8.57 13.42
N VAL A 141 36.67 -7.34 13.05
CA VAL A 141 36.25 -6.99 11.69
C VAL A 141 37.42 -6.37 10.94
N ARG A 142 37.56 -6.71 9.66
CA ARG A 142 38.57 -6.12 8.78
C ARG A 142 38.00 -4.88 8.11
N THR A 143 38.84 -3.85 7.98
CA THR A 143 38.56 -2.73 7.06
C THR A 143 38.43 -3.21 5.63
N LEU A 144 37.75 -2.45 4.77
CA LEU A 144 37.62 -2.75 3.34
C LEU A 144 38.99 -2.91 2.65
N ASP A 145 39.99 -2.14 3.10
CA ASP A 145 41.36 -2.22 2.60
C ASP A 145 42.14 -3.46 3.10
N GLY A 146 41.56 -4.23 4.03
CA GLY A 146 42.20 -5.40 4.65
C GLY A 146 43.37 -5.09 5.60
N LYS A 147 43.68 -3.81 5.83
CA LYS A 147 44.88 -3.37 6.58
C LYS A 147 44.70 -3.40 8.10
N PHE A 148 43.50 -3.11 8.59
CA PHE A 148 43.24 -3.00 10.02
C PHE A 148 42.20 -4.01 10.48
N LEU A 149 42.44 -4.56 11.67
CA LEU A 149 41.54 -5.40 12.42
C LEU A 149 41.06 -4.62 13.63
N ILE A 150 39.75 -4.53 13.80
CA ILE A 150 39.14 -3.72 14.86
C ILE A 150 38.19 -4.61 15.66
N ASN A 151 38.33 -4.60 16.98
CA ASN A 151 37.42 -5.29 17.89
C ASN A 151 36.21 -4.41 18.26
N TYR A 152 35.17 -5.00 18.85
CA TYR A 152 33.95 -4.24 19.18
C TYR A 152 34.17 -3.05 20.13
N PRO A 153 34.96 -3.16 21.22
CA PRO A 153 35.27 -2.03 22.10
C PRO A 153 35.90 -0.84 21.36
N GLN A 154 36.85 -1.11 20.46
CA GLN A 154 37.45 -0.07 19.63
C GLN A 154 36.43 0.50 18.66
N PHE A 155 35.65 -0.35 17.99
CA PHE A 155 34.63 0.05 17.02
C PHE A 155 33.58 1.02 17.60
N ARG A 156 33.14 0.82 18.84
CA ARG A 156 32.16 1.68 19.51
C ARG A 156 32.69 3.09 19.85
N VAL A 157 34.01 3.21 20.03
CA VAL A 157 34.68 4.46 20.46
C VAL A 157 35.25 5.22 19.27
N LEU A 158 35.16 4.66 18.05
CA LEU A 158 35.44 5.41 16.84
C LEU A 158 34.44 6.57 16.73
N HIS A 159 34.91 7.81 16.87
CA HIS A 159 34.10 9.02 16.64
C HIS A 159 34.45 9.69 15.30
N ASP A 160 35.35 9.07 14.53
CA ASP A 160 35.85 9.60 13.28
C ASP A 160 35.02 9.08 12.09
N LYS A 161 34.55 10.01 11.27
CA LYS A 161 33.76 9.72 10.06
C LYS A 161 34.59 8.94 9.04
N ASP A 162 35.87 9.27 8.90
CA ASP A 162 36.74 8.63 7.92
C ASP A 162 37.07 7.19 8.32
N ALA A 163 37.21 6.90 9.62
CA ALA A 163 37.42 5.56 10.14
C ALA A 163 36.24 4.63 9.85
N TYR A 164 35.00 5.10 10.04
CA TYR A 164 33.81 4.32 9.66
C TYR A 164 33.70 4.10 8.16
N LYS A 165 34.10 5.09 7.36
CA LYS A 165 34.12 4.98 5.91
C LYS A 165 35.08 3.88 5.42
N MET A 166 36.24 3.71 6.07
CA MET A 166 37.16 2.59 5.78
C MET A 166 36.57 1.21 6.10
N LEU A 167 35.57 1.15 6.97
CA LEU A 167 34.81 -0.07 7.29
C LEU A 167 33.60 -0.27 6.37
N GLY A 168 33.34 0.67 5.45
CA GLY A 168 32.17 0.62 4.57
C GLY A 168 30.89 1.11 5.25
N LEU A 169 31.02 1.92 6.30
CA LEU A 169 29.90 2.50 7.05
C LEU A 169 29.90 4.04 6.92
N ASP A 170 28.69 4.60 6.85
CA ASP A 170 28.39 6.01 6.95
C ASP A 170 28.12 6.37 8.42
N TYR A 171 28.57 7.55 8.84
CA TYR A 171 28.53 8.00 10.23
C TYR A 171 27.91 9.39 10.34
N SER A 172 26.89 9.52 11.19
CA SER A 172 26.20 10.78 11.47
C SER A 172 26.44 11.24 12.91
N PRO A 173 27.33 12.21 13.15
CA PRO A 173 27.60 12.72 14.50
C PRO A 173 26.37 13.40 15.13
N GLU A 174 25.53 14.04 14.31
CA GLU A 174 24.29 14.68 14.77
C GLU A 174 23.30 13.68 15.37
N ARG A 175 23.20 12.49 14.78
CA ARG A 175 22.37 11.40 15.31
C ARG A 175 22.96 10.79 16.56
N GLN A 176 24.29 10.65 16.63
CA GLN A 176 24.99 10.16 17.82
C GLN A 176 24.74 11.08 19.03
N GLN A 177 24.85 12.40 18.84
CA GLN A 177 24.59 13.38 19.91
C GLN A 177 23.15 13.33 20.43
N LYS A 178 22.20 12.96 19.56
CA LYS A 178 20.78 12.77 19.92
C LYS A 178 20.47 11.37 20.47
N GLY A 179 21.47 10.49 20.60
CA GLY A 179 21.29 9.11 21.05
C GLY A 179 20.49 8.23 20.09
N LEU A 180 20.39 8.62 18.81
CA LEU A 180 19.70 7.86 17.76
C LEU A 180 20.66 6.87 17.10
N THR A 181 20.16 5.94 16.30
CA THR A 181 21.01 5.12 15.41
C THR A 181 21.80 6.02 14.47
N TYR A 182 23.10 5.78 14.32
CA TYR A 182 24.01 6.75 13.69
C TYR A 182 25.02 6.14 12.74
N LEU A 183 24.94 4.82 12.53
CA LEU A 183 25.73 4.11 11.53
C LEU A 183 24.81 3.59 10.44
N ARG A 184 25.25 3.59 9.20
CA ARG A 184 24.52 2.99 8.08
C ARG A 184 25.53 2.37 7.14
N ARG A 185 25.19 1.33 6.40
CA ARG A 185 26.12 0.83 5.38
C ARG A 185 26.23 1.84 4.23
N LEU A 186 27.43 1.94 3.67
CA LEU A 186 27.64 2.78 2.49
C LEU A 186 27.06 2.05 1.28
N SER A 187 26.00 2.61 0.71
CA SER A 187 25.47 2.10 -0.54
C SER A 187 26.59 2.11 -1.59
N ARG A 188 26.81 0.97 -2.25
CA ARG A 188 27.86 0.80 -3.27
C ARG A 188 27.69 1.72 -4.51
N GLY A 189 26.67 2.58 -4.51
CA GLY A 189 26.32 3.51 -5.57
C GLY A 189 26.84 4.94 -5.42
N SER A 190 27.41 5.34 -4.28
CA SER A 190 28.01 6.68 -4.14
C SER A 190 29.41 6.75 -4.78
N LYS A 191 29.48 6.54 -6.09
CA LYS A 191 30.63 7.00 -6.88
C LYS A 191 30.69 8.51 -6.71
N SER A 192 31.66 8.93 -5.91
CA SER A 192 32.23 10.27 -5.86
C SER A 192 32.43 10.81 -7.29
N THR A 193 31.46 11.56 -7.80
CA THR A 193 31.68 12.56 -8.85
C THR A 193 32.53 13.66 -8.23
N LYS A 194 33.85 13.46 -8.26
CA LYS A 194 34.80 14.56 -8.15
C LYS A 194 34.84 15.26 -9.51
N SER A 195 34.48 16.53 -9.47
CA SER A 195 34.60 17.52 -10.53
C SER A 195 36.05 17.76 -10.94
#